data_AF-T0ZEG9-F1
#
_entry.id   AF-T0ZEG9-F1
#
_cell.length_a   1.000
_cell.length_b   1.000
_cell.length_c   1.000
_cell.angle_alpha   90.00
_cell.angle_beta   90.00
_cell.angle_gamma   90.00
#
_symmetry.space_group_name_H-M   'P 1'
#
loop_
_entity.id
_entity.type
_entity.pdbx_description
1 polymer ?
#
loop_
_entity_poly.entity_id
_entity_poly.type
_entity_poly.pdbx_seq_one_letter_code
_entity_poly.pdbx_strand_id
1 'polypeptide(L)'
;MNRLRANDACSRSEWTTVDPNAQLVNVLQAATVLLLAPLIAGVAARAKAWTESRRGPSILQPYRDLRKLLHKETLRPVGSSRMFVAPLIVAFGIYLVIAIILPIITAYPL
;
A
#
# COMPACT_ATOMS: atom_id res chain seq x y z
N MET A 1 2.94 -20.66 -44.00
CA MET A 1 3.78 -19.60 -43.40
C MET A 1 3.07 -18.26 -43.17
N ASN A 2 1.79 -18.08 -43.56
CA ASN A 2 1.10 -16.77 -43.49
C ASN A 2 0.15 -16.60 -42.29
N ARG A 3 -0.21 -17.68 -41.58
CA ARG A 3 -1.17 -17.63 -40.45
C ARG A 3 -0.54 -17.20 -39.12
N LEU A 4 0.76 -17.42 -38.90
CA LEU A 4 1.42 -17.03 -37.65
C LEU A 4 1.41 -15.49 -37.49
N ARG A 5 1.77 -14.76 -38.56
CA ARG A 5 1.75 -13.28 -38.58
C ARG A 5 0.38 -12.65 -38.29
N ALA A 6 -0.72 -13.33 -38.59
CA ALA A 6 -2.07 -12.81 -38.35
C ALA A 6 -2.47 -12.89 -36.86
N ASN A 7 -2.06 -13.97 -36.16
CA ASN A 7 -2.32 -14.11 -34.72
C ASN A 7 -1.44 -13.14 -33.89
N ASP A 8 -0.21 -12.90 -34.35
CA ASP A 8 0.71 -11.98 -33.68
C ASP A 8 0.21 -10.53 -33.70
N ALA A 9 -0.55 -10.15 -34.74
CA ALA A 9 -1.14 -8.82 -34.88
C ALA A 9 -2.37 -8.60 -34.00
N CYS A 10 -3.24 -9.62 -33.88
CA CYS A 10 -4.45 -9.56 -33.06
C CYS A 10 -4.13 -9.58 -31.55
N SER A 11 -3.18 -10.41 -31.13
CA SER A 11 -2.72 -10.41 -29.74
C SER A 11 -2.07 -9.06 -29.39
N ARG A 12 -1.29 -8.46 -30.30
CA ARG A 12 -0.56 -7.21 -30.04
C ARG A 12 -1.45 -6.00 -29.78
N SER A 13 -2.63 -5.90 -30.39
CA SER A 13 -3.57 -4.79 -30.14
C SER A 13 -4.27 -4.88 -28.78
N GLU A 14 -4.41 -6.10 -28.23
CA GLU A 14 -5.10 -6.37 -26.96
C GLU A 14 -4.28 -5.94 -25.73
N TRP A 15 -2.94 -5.90 -25.83
CA TRP A 15 -2.05 -5.39 -24.77
C TRP A 15 -1.81 -3.87 -24.83
N THR A 16 -2.23 -3.19 -25.91
CA THR A 16 -1.88 -1.77 -26.15
C THR A 16 -2.97 -0.77 -25.74
N THR A 17 -4.18 -1.26 -25.43
CA THR A 17 -5.22 -0.43 -24.84
C THR A 17 -4.95 -0.28 -23.35
N VAL A 18 -4.05 0.66 -23.01
CA VAL A 18 -3.99 1.18 -21.64
C VAL A 18 -5.31 1.89 -21.40
N ASP A 19 -6.29 1.15 -20.88
CA ASP A 19 -7.60 1.70 -20.58
C ASP A 19 -7.42 2.91 -19.65
N PRO A 20 -8.02 4.07 -19.92
CA PRO A 20 -7.94 5.22 -19.02
C PRO A 20 -8.39 4.87 -17.59
N ASN A 21 -9.30 3.88 -17.49
CA ASN A 21 -9.81 3.34 -16.24
C ASN A 21 -8.80 2.44 -15.51
N ALA A 22 -7.81 1.85 -16.21
CA ALA A 22 -6.79 0.99 -15.59
C ALA A 22 -5.91 1.77 -14.61
N GLN A 23 -5.58 3.02 -14.94
CA GLN A 23 -4.86 3.91 -14.01
C GLN A 23 -5.69 4.19 -12.76
N LEU A 24 -7.01 4.39 -12.92
CA LEU A 24 -7.93 4.60 -11.81
C LEU A 24 -8.00 3.37 -10.90
N VAL A 25 -8.04 2.16 -11.47
CA VAL A 25 -8.01 0.90 -10.74
C VAL A 25 -6.70 0.73 -9.95
N ASN A 26 -5.56 1.12 -10.52
CA ASN A 26 -4.27 1.05 -9.82
C ASN A 26 -4.22 2.00 -8.61
N VAL A 27 -4.67 3.25 -8.78
CA VAL A 27 -4.76 4.21 -7.67
C VAL A 27 -5.75 3.73 -6.62
N LEU A 28 -6.89 3.18 -7.04
CA LEU A 28 -7.89 2.62 -6.13
C LEU A 28 -7.32 1.42 -5.36
N GLN A 29 -6.53 0.56 -5.99
CA GLN A 29 -5.84 -0.56 -5.33
C GLN A 29 -4.87 -0.05 -4.28
N ALA A 30 -3.96 0.86 -4.64
CA ALA A 30 -3.00 1.41 -3.69
C ALA A 30 -3.70 2.09 -2.50
N ALA A 31 -4.74 2.89 -2.76
CA ALA A 31 -5.55 3.54 -1.73
C ALA A 31 -6.26 2.52 -0.83
N THR A 32 -6.83 1.47 -1.42
CA THR A 32 -7.52 0.40 -0.69
C THR A 32 -6.57 -0.33 0.24
N VAL A 33 -5.34 -0.63 -0.20
CA VAL A 33 -4.30 -1.26 0.64
C VAL A 33 -3.87 -0.34 1.78
N LEU A 34 -3.61 0.94 1.48
CA LEU A 34 -3.25 1.94 2.48
C LEU A 34 -4.33 2.14 3.54
N LEU A 35 -5.61 2.02 3.17
CA LEU A 35 -6.73 2.13 4.09
C LEU A 35 -7.03 0.82 4.82
N LEU A 36 -6.99 -0.34 4.16
CA LEU A 36 -7.25 -1.63 4.79
C LEU A 36 -6.16 -2.04 5.76
N ALA A 37 -4.89 -1.72 5.48
CA ALA A 37 -3.77 -2.08 6.35
C ALA A 37 -3.95 -1.64 7.82
N PRO A 38 -4.24 -0.37 8.14
CA PRO A 38 -4.49 0.06 9.52
C PRO A 38 -5.79 -0.50 10.10
N LEU A 39 -6.80 -0.81 9.28
CA LEU A 39 -8.02 -1.46 9.75
C LEU A 39 -7.72 -2.88 10.26
N ILE A 40 -6.99 -3.66 9.46
CA ILE A 40 -6.58 -5.02 9.82
C ILE A 40 -5.71 -4.98 11.09
N ALA A 41 -4.80 -4.03 11.20
CA ALA A 41 -3.99 -3.84 12.42
C ALA A 41 -4.86 -3.57 13.66
N GLY A 42 -5.91 -2.75 13.52
CA GLY A 42 -6.86 -2.46 14.61
C GLY A 42 -7.68 -3.69 15.02
N VAL A 43 -8.14 -4.47 14.05
CA VAL A 43 -8.84 -5.74 14.30
C VAL A 43 -7.91 -6.76 14.96
N ALA A 44 -6.68 -6.90 14.48
CA ALA A 44 -5.68 -7.80 15.05
C ALA A 44 -5.35 -7.43 16.51
N ALA A 45 -5.19 -6.14 16.81
CA ALA A 45 -4.95 -5.66 18.17
C ALA A 45 -6.16 -5.95 19.09
N ARG A 46 -7.38 -5.82 18.56
CA ARG A 46 -8.62 -6.17 19.30
C ARG A 46 -8.70 -7.67 19.56
N ALA A 47 -8.41 -8.49 18.55
CA ALA A 47 -8.40 -9.95 18.65
C ALA A 47 -7.37 -10.43 19.69
N LYS A 48 -6.16 -9.86 19.65
CA LYS A 48 -5.11 -10.14 20.65
C LYS A 48 -5.56 -9.77 22.07
N ALA A 49 -6.17 -8.61 22.25
CA ALA A 49 -6.66 -8.21 23.57
C ALA A 49 -7.77 -9.12 24.10
N TRP A 50 -8.63 -9.65 23.22
CA TRP A 50 -9.62 -10.66 23.60
C TRP A 50 -8.98 -11.97 24.07
N THR A 51 -7.94 -12.44 23.39
CA THR A 51 -7.17 -13.62 23.85
C THR A 51 -6.48 -13.39 25.19
N GLU A 52 -6.07 -12.15 25.46
CA GLU A 52 -5.48 -11.75 26.74
C GLU A 52 -6.52 -11.45 27.82
N SER A 53 -7.82 -11.65 27.56
CA SER A 53 -8.92 -11.31 28.47
C SER A 53 -8.91 -9.85 28.96
N ARG A 54 -8.40 -8.94 28.11
CA ARG A 54 -8.33 -7.50 28.37
C ARG A 54 -9.29 -6.75 27.44
N ARG A 55 -9.76 -5.58 27.87
CA ARG A 55 -10.48 -4.65 26.97
C ARG A 55 -9.49 -4.05 25.99
N GLY A 56 -9.54 -4.52 24.74
CA GLY A 56 -8.67 -4.04 23.67
C GLY A 56 -8.92 -2.60 23.24
N PRO A 57 -8.00 -2.03 22.45
CA PRO A 57 -8.19 -0.74 21.80
C PRO A 57 -9.40 -0.73 20.86
N SER A 58 -9.85 0.45 20.43
CA SER A 58 -10.88 0.58 19.40
C SER A 58 -10.33 0.19 18.02
N ILE A 59 -11.16 -0.39 17.15
CA ILE A 59 -10.73 -0.79 15.79
C ILE A 59 -10.22 0.41 14.97
N LEU A 60 -10.79 1.60 15.19
CA LEU A 60 -10.39 2.83 14.51
C LEU A 60 -9.22 3.57 15.17
N GLN A 61 -8.67 3.01 16.24
CA GLN A 61 -7.56 3.62 16.98
C GLN A 61 -6.30 3.83 16.12
N PRO A 62 -5.89 2.89 15.23
CA PRO A 62 -4.72 3.09 14.37
C PRO A 62 -4.82 4.34 13.47
N TYR A 63 -6.02 4.68 12.97
CA TYR A 63 -6.21 5.90 12.19
C TYR A 63 -6.04 7.17 13.01
N ARG A 64 -6.50 7.17 14.27
CA ARG A 64 -6.33 8.31 15.18
C ARG A 64 -4.87 8.49 15.56
N ASP A 65 -4.16 7.39 15.76
CA ASP A 65 -2.74 7.38 16.09
C ASP A 65 -1.90 7.90 14.91
N LEU A 66 -2.18 7.47 13.68
CA LEU A 66 -1.55 8.02 12.47
C LEU A 66 -1.75 9.53 12.37
N ARG A 67 -3.00 10.01 12.50
CA ARG A 67 -3.28 11.46 12.46
C ARG A 67 -2.51 12.21 13.55
N LYS A 68 -2.45 11.67 14.76
CA LYS A 68 -1.74 12.27 15.90
C LYS A 68 -0.22 12.30 15.67
N LEU A 69 0.36 11.23 15.12
CA LEU A 69 1.78 11.14 14.82
C LEU A 69 2.19 12.11 13.71
N LEU A 70 1.38 12.24 12.67
CA LEU A 70 1.63 13.16 11.55
C LEU A 70 1.50 14.64 11.95
N HIS A 71 0.71 14.96 12.97
CA HIS A 71 0.60 16.32 13.50
C HIS A 71 1.69 16.67 14.53
N LYS A 72 2.48 15.68 14.99
CA LYS A 72 3.52 15.92 15.98
C LYS A 72 4.77 16.48 15.31
N GLU A 73 5.35 17.52 15.91
CA GLU A 73 6.66 18.00 15.49
C GLU A 73 7.73 16.92 15.67
N THR A 74 8.59 16.79 14.66
CA THR A 74 9.69 15.82 14.69
C THR A 74 10.83 16.39 15.53
N LEU A 75 10.94 15.94 16.78
CA LEU A 75 12.04 16.31 17.66
C LEU A 75 13.35 15.70 17.15
N ARG A 76 14.25 16.57 16.68
CA ARG A 76 15.56 16.19 16.17
C ARG A 76 16.65 16.74 17.11
N PRO A 77 17.55 15.89 17.63
CA PRO A 77 18.66 16.36 18.45
C PRO A 77 19.55 17.36 17.69
N VAL A 78 20.02 18.39 18.39
CA VAL A 78 20.97 19.38 17.84
C VAL A 78 22.24 18.63 17.43
N GLY A 79 22.64 18.75 16.16
CA GLY A 79 23.80 18.02 15.59
C GLY A 79 23.47 16.71 14.87
N SER A 80 22.19 16.31 14.77
CA SER A 80 21.78 15.10 14.05
C SER A 80 22.04 15.19 12.53
N SER A 81 22.67 14.18 11.93
CA SER A 81 22.82 14.02 10.48
C SER A 81 21.49 13.65 9.80
N ARG A 82 21.29 13.98 8.51
CA ARG A 82 20.11 13.57 7.69
C ARG A 82 19.81 12.06 7.79
N MET A 83 20.80 11.26 8.18
CA MET A 83 20.71 9.83 8.47
C MET A 83 19.71 9.46 9.59
N PHE A 84 19.26 10.41 10.41
CA PHE A 84 18.20 10.16 11.40
C PHE A 84 16.79 10.05 10.77
N VAL A 85 16.56 10.70 9.63
CA VAL A 85 15.26 10.69 8.94
C VAL A 85 15.27 9.75 7.73
N ALA A 86 16.44 9.54 7.12
CA ALA A 86 16.59 8.70 5.94
C ALA A 86 16.01 7.28 6.08
N PRO A 87 16.20 6.54 7.19
CA PRO A 87 15.65 5.19 7.34
C PRO A 87 14.13 5.14 7.25
N LEU A 88 13.44 6.14 7.80
CA LEU A 88 11.97 6.21 7.75
C LEU A 88 11.48 6.44 6.33
N ILE A 89 12.11 7.36 5.59
CA ILE A 89 11.75 7.65 4.19
C ILE A 89 12.06 6.44 3.31
N VAL A 90 13.22 5.81 3.48
CA VAL A 90 13.64 4.64 2.70
C VAL A 90 12.72 3.45 2.99
N ALA A 91 12.44 3.14 4.25
CA ALA A 91 11.54 2.05 4.61
C ALA A 91 10.14 2.27 4.02
N PHE A 92 9.58 3.48 4.17
CA PHE A 92 8.29 3.82 3.59
C PHE A 92 8.27 3.63 2.06
N GLY A 93 9.31 4.09 1.37
CA GLY A 93 9.47 3.90 -0.07
C GLY A 93 9.53 2.43 -0.47
N ILE A 94 10.30 1.60 0.24
CA ILE A 94 10.40 0.16 -0.01
C ILE A 94 9.03 -0.51 0.13
N TYR A 95 8.30 -0.23 1.21
CA TYR A 95 6.96 -0.81 1.42
C TYR A 95 5.95 -0.32 0.38
N LEU A 96 6.06 0.94 -0.09
CA LEU A 96 5.22 1.47 -1.16
C LEU A 96 5.47 0.74 -2.49
N VAL A 97 6.74 0.48 -2.83
CA VAL A 97 7.11 -0.30 -4.02
C VAL A 97 6.56 -1.72 -3.92
N ILE A 98 6.70 -2.38 -2.77
CA ILE A 98 6.12 -3.73 -2.54
C ILE A 98 4.61 -3.71 -2.74
N ALA A 99 3.90 -2.71 -2.24
CA ALA A 99 2.45 -2.59 -2.38
C ALA A 99 1.98 -2.37 -3.83
N ILE A 100 2.81 -1.74 -4.66
CA ILE A 100 2.53 -1.56 -6.10
C ILE A 100 2.78 -2.87 -6.87
N ILE A 101 3.86 -3.59 -6.52
CA ILE A 101 4.24 -4.84 -7.20
C ILE A 101 3.26 -5.97 -6.89
N LEU A 102 2.75 -6.06 -5.66
CA LEU A 102 1.83 -7.14 -5.27
C LEU A 102 0.41 -6.87 -5.81
N PRO A 103 -0.11 -7.73 -6.72
CA PRO A 103 -1.48 -7.59 -7.20
C PRO A 103 -2.45 -8.07 -6.12
N ILE A 104 -3.06 -7.12 -5.39
CA ILE A 104 -3.97 -7.43 -4.27
C ILE A 104 -5.43 -7.46 -4.73
N ILE A 105 -5.77 -6.70 -5.78
CA ILE A 105 -7.16 -6.57 -6.27
C ILE A 105 -7.25 -6.83 -7.78
N THR A 106 -6.13 -6.76 -8.53
CA THR A 106 -6.08 -7.02 -9.97
C THR A 106 -5.59 -8.43 -10.30
N ALA A 107 -6.02 -8.98 -11.44
CA ALA A 107 -5.65 -10.32 -11.91
C ALA A 107 -4.28 -10.39 -12.63
N TYR A 108 -3.69 -9.23 -12.93
CA TYR A 108 -2.42 -9.12 -13.66
C TYR A 108 -1.41 -8.28 -12.87
N PRO A 109 -0.15 -8.75 -12.73
CA PRO A 109 0.94 -7.92 -12.21
C PRO A 109 1.25 -6.80 -13.21
N LEU A 110 1.56 -5.60 -12.69
CA LEU A 110 2.04 -4.46 -13.47
C LEU A 110 3.51 -4.64 -13.89
#